data_AF-A0A7Y5FSZ7-F1
#
_entry.id   AF-A0A7Y5FSZ7-F1
#
_cell.length_a   1.000
_cell.length_b   1.000
_cell.length_c   1.000
_cell.angle_alpha   90.00
_cell.angle_beta   90.00
_cell.angle_gamma   90.00
#
_symmetry.space_group_name_H-M   'P 1'
#
loop_
_entity.id
_entity.type
_entity.pdbx_description
1 polymer ?
#
loop_
_entity_poly.entity_id
_entity_poly.type
_entity_poly.pdbx_seq_one_letter_code
_entity_poly.pdbx_strand_id
1 'polypeptide(L)'
;MNEINRVAEMVEQLADAMKAPTEELVSIHKLTWDSSDNIAKTIISTSAVVMAFTITFSQSFVRQPNKFFWTLINCASWLFFAAAITAAIVSLWNTRQARSVPIRFLKNKKELREILVLFQHLDQSEKIEEWYKKTIGPARKNADIAESALKTSLILLSLAIVALTFIGIRQAFE
;
A
#
# COMPACT_ATOMS: atom_id res chain seq x y z
N MET A 1 -18.50 -23.94 38.70
CA MET A 1 -17.70 -24.49 37.58
C MET A 1 -18.37 -24.33 36.20
N ASN A 2 -19.49 -23.59 36.06
CA ASN A 2 -20.26 -23.54 34.79
C ASN A 2 -20.06 -22.27 33.94
N GLU A 3 -19.72 -21.12 34.52
CA GLU A 3 -19.58 -19.88 33.75
C GLU A 3 -18.31 -19.84 32.90
N ILE A 4 -17.16 -20.20 33.46
CA ILE A 4 -15.86 -20.13 32.76
C ILE A 4 -15.85 -21.03 31.51
N ASN A 5 -16.46 -22.21 31.58
CA ASN A 5 -16.58 -23.13 30.44
C ASN A 5 -17.53 -22.58 29.37
N ARG A 6 -18.65 -21.98 29.78
CA ARG A 6 -19.62 -21.38 28.85
C ARG A 6 -19.05 -20.16 28.12
N VAL A 7 -18.23 -19.36 28.80
CA VAL A 7 -17.54 -18.21 28.20
C VAL A 7 -16.40 -18.66 27.28
N ALA A 8 -15.68 -19.74 27.63
CA ALA A 8 -14.72 -20.36 26.72
C ALA A 8 -15.37 -20.79 25.40
N GLU A 9 -16.52 -21.45 25.51
CA GLU A 9 -17.30 -21.96 24.38
C GLU A 9 -17.87 -20.82 23.53
N MET A 10 -18.40 -19.75 24.13
CA MET A 10 -18.86 -18.57 23.41
C MET A 10 -17.73 -17.85 22.66
N VAL A 11 -16.52 -17.81 23.21
CA VAL A 11 -15.38 -17.17 22.54
C VAL A 11 -14.82 -18.06 21.43
N GLU A 12 -14.88 -19.37 21.58
CA GLU A 12 -14.55 -20.31 20.52
C GLU A 12 -15.56 -20.22 19.38
N GLN A 13 -16.86 -20.20 19.70
CA GLN A 13 -17.94 -19.96 18.75
C GLN A 13 -17.85 -18.58 18.10
N LEU A 14 -17.50 -17.52 18.83
CA LEU A 14 -17.31 -16.19 18.25
C LEU A 14 -16.07 -16.16 17.35
N ALA A 15 -14.98 -16.81 17.75
CA ALA A 15 -13.78 -16.89 16.91
C ALA A 15 -14.03 -17.70 15.63
N ASP A 16 -14.81 -18.77 15.71
CA ASP A 16 -15.20 -19.57 14.55
C ASP A 16 -16.25 -18.85 13.70
N ALA A 17 -17.21 -18.16 14.32
CA ALA A 17 -18.18 -17.29 13.65
C ALA A 17 -17.51 -16.07 13.00
N MET A 18 -16.34 -15.64 13.49
CA MET A 18 -15.55 -14.56 12.91
C MET A 18 -14.57 -15.05 11.84
N LYS A 19 -14.25 -16.35 11.78
CA LYS A 19 -13.39 -16.90 10.70
C LYS A 19 -14.03 -16.70 9.33
N ALA A 20 -15.27 -17.14 9.15
CA ALA A 20 -15.95 -17.05 7.86
C ALA A 20 -16.10 -15.60 7.35
N PRO A 21 -16.56 -14.63 8.14
CA PRO A 21 -16.58 -13.22 7.75
C PRO A 21 -15.20 -12.62 7.52
N THR A 22 -14.18 -13.04 8.29
CA THR A 22 -12.80 -12.57 8.10
C THR A 22 -12.21 -13.11 6.80
N GLU A 23 -12.44 -14.39 6.49
CA GLU A 23 -12.03 -15.02 5.23
C GLU A 23 -12.76 -14.41 4.05
N GLU A 24 -14.06 -14.13 4.18
CA GLU A 24 -14.84 -13.43 3.17
C GLU A 24 -14.32 -12.00 2.94
N LEU A 25 -14.11 -11.22 4.00
CA LEU A 25 -13.51 -9.88 3.92
C LEU A 25 -12.13 -9.89 3.27
N VAL A 26 -11.27 -10.86 3.64
CA VAL A 26 -9.97 -11.06 3.02
C VAL A 26 -10.14 -11.41 1.55
N SER A 27 -11.08 -12.29 1.19
CA SER A 27 -11.31 -12.69 -0.20
C SER A 27 -11.77 -11.53 -1.08
N ILE A 28 -12.65 -10.67 -0.56
CA ILE A 28 -13.16 -9.48 -1.24
C ILE A 28 -12.02 -8.49 -1.51
N HIS A 29 -11.15 -8.26 -0.52
CA HIS A 29 -10.05 -7.29 -0.63
C HIS A 29 -8.79 -7.86 -1.29
N LYS A 30 -8.66 -9.18 -1.36
CA LYS A 30 -7.49 -9.87 -1.94
C LYS A 30 -7.28 -9.44 -3.39
N LEU A 31 -8.34 -9.41 -4.19
CA LEU A 31 -8.23 -9.01 -5.60
C LEU A 31 -7.71 -7.58 -5.72
N THR A 32 -8.22 -6.65 -4.91
CA THR A 32 -7.78 -5.25 -4.89
C THR A 32 -6.33 -5.13 -4.47
N TRP A 33 -5.90 -5.83 -3.43
CA TRP A 33 -4.52 -5.80 -2.99
C TRP A 33 -3.57 -6.43 -4.02
N ASP A 34 -3.95 -7.54 -4.64
CA ASP A 34 -3.14 -8.21 -5.65
C ASP A 34 -3.02 -7.36 -6.93
N SER A 35 -4.11 -6.68 -7.31
CA SER A 35 -4.10 -5.69 -8.38
C SER A 35 -3.14 -4.53 -8.07
N SER A 36 -3.25 -3.93 -6.88
CA SER A 36 -2.36 -2.85 -6.44
C SER A 36 -0.89 -3.26 -6.41
N ASP A 37 -0.59 -4.47 -5.92
CA ASP A 37 0.77 -5.02 -5.91
C ASP A 37 1.31 -5.19 -7.33
N ASN A 38 0.50 -5.70 -8.25
CA ASN A 38 0.88 -5.87 -9.64
C ASN A 38 1.13 -4.52 -10.32
N ILE A 39 0.25 -3.55 -10.13
CA ILE A 39 0.43 -2.17 -10.64
C ILE A 39 1.72 -1.57 -10.09
N ALA A 40 1.97 -1.65 -8.78
CA ALA A 40 3.18 -1.11 -8.18
C ALA A 40 4.45 -1.77 -8.73
N LYS A 41 4.47 -3.10 -8.90
CA LYS A 41 5.61 -3.82 -9.53
C LYS A 41 5.82 -3.38 -10.97
N THR A 42 4.74 -3.22 -11.74
CA THR A 42 4.81 -2.72 -13.12
C THR A 42 5.38 -1.31 -13.16
N ILE A 43 4.91 -0.39 -12.31
CA ILE A 43 5.45 0.97 -12.21
C ILE A 43 6.95 0.94 -11.92
N ILE A 44 7.38 0.13 -10.95
CA ILE A 44 8.81 0.00 -10.59
C ILE A 44 9.62 -0.50 -11.78
N SER A 45 9.20 -1.60 -12.40
CA SER A 45 9.91 -2.22 -13.52
C SER A 45 9.98 -1.29 -14.73
N THR A 46 8.84 -0.76 -15.17
CA THR A 46 8.78 0.14 -16.33
C THR A 46 9.57 1.43 -16.08
N SER A 47 9.44 2.04 -14.91
CA SER A 47 10.18 3.26 -14.56
C SER A 47 11.69 3.01 -14.56
N ALA A 48 12.14 1.89 -13.98
CA ALA A 48 13.56 1.54 -13.95
C ALA A 48 14.13 1.33 -15.36
N VAL A 49 13.39 0.63 -16.24
CA VAL A 49 13.81 0.41 -17.63
C VAL A 49 13.88 1.72 -18.40
N VAL A 50 12.85 2.57 -18.31
CA VAL A 50 12.81 3.87 -18.99
C VAL A 50 13.93 4.78 -18.47
N MET A 51 14.16 4.81 -17.17
CA MET A 51 15.23 5.61 -16.57
C MET A 51 16.61 5.11 -17.01
N ALA A 52 16.85 3.79 -17.00
CA ALA A 52 18.11 3.23 -17.49
C ALA A 52 18.35 3.59 -18.97
N PHE A 53 17.32 3.43 -19.82
CA PHE A 53 17.41 3.78 -21.24
C PHE A 53 17.71 5.27 -21.43
N THR A 54 16.97 6.16 -20.78
CA THR A 54 17.14 7.62 -20.92
C THR A 54 18.47 8.11 -20.36
N ILE A 55 19.01 7.48 -19.31
CA ILE A 55 20.36 7.77 -18.80
C ILE A 55 21.42 7.33 -19.82
N THR A 56 21.32 6.10 -20.33
CA THR A 56 22.27 5.56 -21.33
C THR A 56 22.32 6.42 -22.58
N PHE A 57 21.16 6.87 -23.07
CA PHE A 57 21.07 7.70 -24.28
C PHE A 57 21.10 9.20 -24.00
N SER A 58 21.35 9.64 -22.76
CA SER A 58 21.30 11.05 -22.33
C SER A 58 22.13 12.00 -23.21
N GLN A 59 23.29 11.55 -23.71
CA GLN A 59 24.15 12.35 -24.57
C GLN A 59 23.53 12.64 -25.95
N SER A 60 22.74 11.70 -26.49
CA SER A 60 21.97 11.92 -27.72
C SER A 60 20.90 12.98 -27.54
N PHE A 61 20.39 13.17 -26.31
CA PHE A 61 19.32 14.13 -26.05
C PHE A 61 19.80 15.59 -25.88
N VAL A 62 21.09 15.87 -25.71
CA VAL A 62 21.62 17.18 -25.24
C VAL A 62 22.41 17.95 -26.33
N ARG A 63 22.25 17.63 -27.62
CA ARG A 63 23.05 18.23 -28.71
C ARG A 63 22.67 19.68 -29.10
N GLN A 64 21.79 20.34 -28.35
CA GLN A 64 21.01 21.52 -28.79
C GLN A 64 21.52 22.89 -28.30
N PRO A 65 21.09 24.03 -28.90
CA PRO A 65 21.54 25.38 -28.52
C PRO A 65 21.16 25.84 -27.10
N ASN A 66 20.09 25.28 -26.50
CA ASN A 66 19.68 25.53 -25.11
C ASN A 66 19.97 24.34 -24.18
N LYS A 67 21.21 23.85 -24.18
CA LYS A 67 21.62 22.64 -23.43
C LYS A 67 21.18 22.65 -21.97
N PHE A 68 21.28 23.79 -21.30
CA PHE A 68 21.01 23.89 -19.86
C PHE A 68 19.54 23.61 -19.51
N PHE A 69 18.61 24.26 -20.21
CA PHE A 69 17.16 24.09 -19.96
C PHE A 69 16.71 22.65 -20.20
N TRP A 70 17.13 22.03 -21.31
CA TRP A 70 16.77 20.65 -21.64
C TRP A 70 17.43 19.62 -20.73
N THR A 71 18.67 19.87 -20.30
CA THR A 71 19.32 19.04 -19.28
C THR A 71 18.54 19.09 -17.97
N LEU A 72 18.04 20.28 -17.58
CA LEU A 72 17.24 20.43 -16.37
C LEU A 72 15.91 19.65 -16.45
N ILE A 73 15.20 19.73 -17.58
CA ILE A 73 13.96 18.94 -17.79
C ILE A 73 14.27 17.44 -17.74
N ASN A 74 15.36 16.99 -18.38
CA ASN A 74 15.73 15.58 -18.36
C ASN A 74 16.04 15.09 -16.93
N CYS A 75 16.83 15.86 -16.18
CA CYS A 75 17.10 15.59 -14.77
C CYS A 75 15.82 15.59 -13.91
N ALA A 76 14.91 16.54 -14.14
CA ALA A 76 13.63 16.60 -13.44
C ALA A 76 12.78 15.35 -13.75
N SER A 77 12.78 14.87 -14.99
CA SER A 77 12.07 13.64 -15.37
C SER A 77 12.61 12.42 -14.62
N TRP A 78 13.93 12.32 -14.45
CA TRP A 78 14.55 11.25 -13.68
C TRP A 78 14.18 11.31 -12.20
N LEU A 79 14.14 12.51 -11.61
CA LEU A 79 13.67 12.69 -10.24
C LEU A 79 12.21 12.26 -10.08
N PHE A 80 11.34 12.55 -11.07
CA PHE A 80 9.96 12.07 -11.05
C PHE A 80 9.86 10.54 -11.16
N PHE A 81 10.67 9.89 -12.02
CA PHE A 81 10.73 8.43 -12.06
C PHE A 81 11.21 7.83 -10.74
N ALA A 82 12.29 8.37 -10.16
CA ALA A 82 12.81 7.91 -8.88
C ALA A 82 11.76 8.06 -7.77
N ALA A 83 11.09 9.21 -7.69
CA ALA A 83 10.01 9.45 -6.73
C ALA A 83 8.81 8.52 -6.96
N ALA A 84 8.43 8.24 -8.21
CA ALA A 84 7.38 7.28 -8.54
C ALA A 84 7.74 5.86 -8.06
N ILE A 85 8.99 5.44 -8.27
CA ILE A 85 9.51 4.16 -7.77
C ILE A 85 9.44 4.11 -6.24
N THR A 86 9.93 5.15 -5.54
CA THR A 86 9.88 5.20 -4.08
C THR A 86 8.46 5.13 -3.56
N ALA A 87 7.53 5.89 -4.13
CA ALA A 87 6.12 5.86 -3.76
C ALA A 87 5.47 4.47 -4.01
N ALA A 88 5.80 3.81 -5.12
CA ALA A 88 5.35 2.44 -5.40
C ALA A 88 5.92 1.42 -4.41
N ILE A 89 7.18 1.56 -3.99
CA ILE A 89 7.79 0.70 -2.95
C ILE A 89 7.09 0.93 -1.59
N VAL A 90 6.82 2.19 -1.23
CA VAL A 90 6.08 2.53 0.00
C VAL A 90 4.68 1.92 -0.04
N SER A 91 4.01 1.95 -1.20
CA SER A 91 2.71 1.31 -1.40
C SER A 91 2.77 -0.20 -1.17
N LEU A 92 3.75 -0.89 -1.77
CA LEU A 92 3.97 -2.33 -1.58
C LEU A 92 4.25 -2.68 -0.11
N TRP A 93 5.10 -1.90 0.55
CA TRP A 93 5.44 -2.12 1.95
C TRP A 93 4.21 -2.03 2.86
N ASN A 94 3.40 -0.99 2.67
CA ASN A 94 2.20 -0.77 3.48
C ASN A 94 1.10 -1.78 3.16
N THR A 95 0.93 -2.18 1.89
CA THR A 95 0.00 -3.23 1.48
C THR A 95 0.35 -4.56 2.17
N ARG A 96 1.63 -4.93 2.22
CA ARG A 96 2.09 -6.11 2.96
C ARG A 96 1.78 -6.02 4.46
N GLN A 97 1.95 -4.85 5.06
CA GLN A 97 1.59 -4.67 6.47
C GLN A 97 0.08 -4.75 6.71
N ALA A 98 -0.75 -4.20 5.82
CA ALA A 98 -2.20 -4.30 5.90
C ALA A 98 -2.69 -5.76 5.78
N ARG A 99 -2.06 -6.57 4.92
CA ARG A 99 -2.35 -8.01 4.80
C ARG A 99 -2.02 -8.83 6.05
N SER A 100 -1.27 -8.28 7.02
CA SER A 100 -0.95 -8.97 8.28
C SER A 100 -2.08 -8.94 9.32
N VAL A 101 -3.22 -8.30 9.03
CA VAL A 101 -4.38 -8.20 9.94
C VAL A 101 -4.88 -9.55 10.45
N PRO A 102 -5.12 -10.58 9.60
CA PRO A 102 -5.63 -11.85 10.09
C PRO A 102 -4.67 -12.50 11.10
N ILE A 103 -3.36 -12.35 10.90
CA ILE A 103 -2.32 -12.84 11.80
C ILE A 103 -2.34 -12.07 13.13
N ARG A 104 -2.48 -10.73 13.09
CA ARG A 104 -2.59 -9.90 14.30
C ARG A 104 -3.85 -10.21 15.10
N PHE A 105 -4.97 -10.43 14.40
CA PHE A 105 -6.24 -10.82 15.01
C PHE A 105 -6.12 -12.18 15.72
N LEU A 106 -5.54 -13.18 15.06
CA LEU A 106 -5.30 -14.51 15.66
C LEU A 106 -4.36 -14.44 16.87
N LYS A 107 -3.31 -13.61 16.80
CA LYS A 107 -2.35 -13.42 17.90
C LYS A 107 -3.00 -12.78 19.13
N ASN A 108 -3.93 -11.85 18.92
CA ASN A 108 -4.64 -11.14 20.00
C ASN A 108 -5.95 -11.83 20.43
N LYS A 109 -6.22 -13.05 19.95
CA LYS A 109 -7.43 -13.83 20.30
C LYS A 109 -7.61 -13.99 21.82
N LYS A 110 -6.51 -14.14 22.57
CA LYS A 110 -6.55 -14.24 24.05
C LYS A 110 -6.95 -12.92 24.72
N GLU A 111 -6.44 -11.79 24.24
CA GLU A 111 -6.78 -10.46 24.75
C GLU A 111 -8.25 -10.11 24.43
N LEU A 112 -8.71 -10.46 23.22
CA LEU A 112 -10.12 -10.33 22.85
C LEU A 112 -11.03 -11.22 23.73
N ARG A 113 -10.60 -12.44 24.05
CA ARG A 113 -11.31 -13.34 24.97
C ARG A 113 -11.53 -12.69 26.33
N GLU A 114 -10.46 -12.15 26.92
CA GLU A 114 -10.51 -11.50 28.23
C GLU A 114 -11.43 -10.27 28.24
N ILE A 115 -11.41 -9.47 27.18
CA ILE A 115 -12.29 -8.29 27.04
C ILE A 115 -13.76 -8.71 26.90
N LEU A 116 -14.06 -9.74 26.11
CA LEU A 116 -15.43 -10.24 25.93
C LEU A 116 -16.02 -10.87 27.20
N VAL A 117 -15.19 -11.56 28.00
CA VAL A 117 -15.60 -12.08 29.32
C VAL A 117 -16.03 -10.92 30.23
N LEU A 118 -15.25 -9.83 30.23
CA LEU A 118 -15.55 -8.64 31.02
C LEU A 118 -16.79 -7.89 30.52
N PHE A 119 -17.04 -7.92 29.21
CA PHE A 119 -18.18 -7.27 28.56
C PHE A 119 -19.53 -7.89 28.90
N GLN A 120 -19.58 -9.20 29.20
CA GLN A 120 -20.82 -9.86 29.64
C GLN A 120 -21.33 -9.36 30.99
N HIS A 121 -20.50 -8.68 31.77
CA HIS A 121 -20.82 -8.24 33.13
C HIS A 121 -20.85 -6.72 33.30
N LEU A 122 -20.23 -5.96 32.38
CA LEU A 122 -20.13 -4.50 32.41
C LEU A 122 -20.19 -3.96 30.97
N ASP A 123 -20.95 -2.91 30.72
CA ASP A 123 -20.99 -2.20 29.44
C ASP A 123 -19.61 -1.53 29.19
N GLN A 124 -18.67 -2.29 28.62
CA GLN A 124 -17.26 -1.89 28.42
C GLN A 124 -16.94 -1.57 26.96
N SER A 125 -17.89 -0.95 26.25
CA SER A 125 -17.79 -0.56 24.83
C SER A 125 -16.46 0.15 24.51
N GLU A 126 -15.98 0.97 25.43
CA GLU A 126 -14.70 1.68 25.34
C GLU A 126 -13.48 0.75 25.22
N LYS A 127 -13.44 -0.39 25.93
CA LYS A 127 -12.32 -1.34 25.86
C LYS A 127 -12.31 -2.14 24.56
N ILE A 128 -13.49 -2.44 24.00
CA ILE A 128 -13.58 -3.04 22.67
C ILE A 128 -13.09 -2.05 21.62
N GLU A 129 -13.47 -0.78 21.73
CA GLU A 129 -13.00 0.26 20.82
C GLU A 129 -11.48 0.45 20.91
N GLU A 130 -10.91 0.44 22.12
CA GLU A 130 -9.47 0.52 22.34
C GLU A 130 -8.73 -0.68 21.71
N TRP A 131 -9.23 -1.89 21.93
CA TRP A 131 -8.68 -3.10 21.32
C TRP A 131 -8.76 -3.07 19.79
N TYR A 132 -9.88 -2.59 19.23
CA TYR A 132 -10.09 -2.42 17.80
C TYR A 132 -9.08 -1.41 17.22
N LYS A 133 -8.94 -0.23 17.85
CA LYS A 133 -7.98 0.80 17.46
C LYS A 133 -6.54 0.28 17.51
N LYS A 134 -6.20 -0.55 18.50
CA LYS A 134 -4.87 -1.15 18.67
C LYS A 134 -4.58 -2.24 17.64
N THR A 135 -5.56 -3.11 17.35
CA THR A 135 -5.35 -4.33 16.55
C THR A 135 -5.59 -4.09 15.06
N ILE A 136 -6.69 -3.42 14.71
CA ILE A 136 -7.15 -3.21 13.32
C ILE A 136 -6.78 -1.81 12.81
N GLY A 137 -6.80 -0.80 13.69
CA GLY A 137 -6.48 0.59 13.35
C GLY A 137 -5.18 0.79 12.54
N PRO A 138 -4.04 0.18 12.94
CA PRO A 138 -2.78 0.33 12.19
C PRO A 138 -2.86 -0.20 10.77
N ALA A 139 -3.62 -1.26 10.55
CA ALA A 139 -3.73 -1.85 9.23
C ALA A 139 -4.63 -1.05 8.29
N ARG A 140 -5.71 -0.45 8.81
CA ARG A 140 -6.51 0.51 8.05
C ARG A 140 -5.65 1.70 7.62
N LYS A 141 -4.90 2.29 8.56
CA LYS A 141 -3.96 3.37 8.27
C LYS A 141 -2.94 2.97 7.20
N ASN A 142 -2.39 1.77 7.27
CA ASN A 142 -1.46 1.26 6.26
C ASN A 142 -2.13 1.07 4.90
N ALA A 143 -3.38 0.59 4.85
CA ALA A 143 -4.12 0.46 3.60
C ALA A 143 -4.35 1.84 2.95
N ASP A 144 -4.77 2.84 3.72
CA ASP A 144 -4.98 4.21 3.24
C ASP A 144 -3.67 4.84 2.71
N ILE A 145 -2.55 4.63 3.43
CA ILE A 145 -1.23 5.08 3.00
C ILE A 145 -0.81 4.36 1.72
N ALA A 146 -1.06 3.05 1.62
CA ALA A 146 -0.70 2.28 0.44
C ALA A 146 -1.42 2.77 -0.82
N GLU A 147 -2.71 3.06 -0.70
CA GLU A 147 -3.52 3.59 -1.79
C GLU A 147 -3.06 4.99 -2.20
N SER A 148 -2.85 5.89 -1.23
CA SER A 148 -2.36 7.25 -1.48
C SER A 148 -0.98 7.25 -2.15
N ALA A 149 -0.07 6.37 -1.69
CA ALA A 149 1.26 6.22 -2.29
C ALA A 149 1.19 5.67 -3.72
N LEU A 150 0.27 4.75 -4.01
CA LEU A 150 0.05 4.23 -5.38
C LEU A 150 -0.51 5.31 -6.32
N LYS A 151 -1.47 6.10 -5.85
CA LYS A 151 -1.99 7.23 -6.62
C LYS A 151 -0.90 8.26 -6.91
N THR A 152 -0.09 8.56 -5.90
CA THR A 152 1.05 9.48 -6.03
C THR A 152 2.08 8.95 -7.04
N SER A 153 2.42 7.65 -7.00
CA SER A 153 3.36 7.07 -7.97
C SER A 153 2.83 7.14 -9.41
N LEU A 154 1.54 6.92 -9.63
CA LEU A 154 0.90 7.07 -10.95
C LEU A 154 0.97 8.50 -11.47
N ILE A 155 0.71 9.50 -10.63
CA ILE A 155 0.80 10.92 -11.00
C ILE A 155 2.23 11.28 -11.39
N LEU A 156 3.21 10.91 -10.55
CA LEU A 156 4.63 11.18 -10.81
C LEU A 156 5.12 10.49 -12.07
N LEU A 157 4.73 9.24 -12.29
CA LEU A 157 5.04 8.49 -13.51
C LEU A 157 4.47 9.21 -14.74
N SER A 158 3.21 9.66 -14.68
CA SER A 158 2.55 10.35 -15.78
C SER A 158 3.28 11.67 -16.13
N LEU A 159 3.66 12.45 -15.12
CA LEU A 159 4.44 13.68 -15.31
C LEU A 159 5.81 13.39 -15.94
N ALA A 160 6.49 12.33 -15.50
CA ALA A 160 7.78 11.93 -16.04
C ALA A 160 7.67 11.52 -17.53
N ILE A 161 6.64 10.75 -17.88
CA ILE A 161 6.36 10.34 -19.26
C ILE A 161 6.07 11.57 -20.12
N VAL A 162 5.21 12.49 -19.69
CA VAL A 162 4.88 13.72 -20.43
C VAL A 162 6.14 14.55 -20.71
N ALA A 163 7.02 14.71 -19.71
CA ALA A 163 8.28 15.42 -19.86
C ALA A 163 9.20 14.75 -20.91
N LEU A 164 9.36 13.42 -20.84
CA LEU A 164 10.15 12.66 -21.82
C LEU A 164 9.54 12.71 -23.22
N THR A 165 8.22 12.60 -23.35
CA THR A 165 7.54 12.70 -24.64
C THR A 165 7.76 14.08 -25.26
N PHE A 166 7.72 15.15 -24.47
CA PHE A 166 7.99 16.50 -24.96
C PHE A 166 9.44 16.64 -25.46
N ILE A 167 10.41 16.08 -24.74
CA ILE A 167 11.82 16.02 -25.19
C ILE A 167 11.93 15.23 -26.50
N GLY A 168 11.30 14.06 -26.58
CA GLY A 168 11.37 13.19 -27.76
C GLY A 168 10.71 13.81 -29.00
N ILE A 169 9.52 14.40 -28.86
CA ILE A 169 8.86 15.16 -29.94
C ILE A 169 9.77 16.27 -30.42
N ARG A 170 10.35 17.06 -29.50
CA ARG A 170 11.21 18.17 -29.89
C ARG A 170 12.38 17.70 -30.77
N GLN A 171 13.00 16.58 -30.44
CA GLN A 171 14.12 16.02 -31.18
C GLN A 171 13.76 15.45 -32.54
N ALA A 172 12.53 14.96 -32.71
CA ALA A 172 12.06 14.48 -34.00
C ALA A 172 11.82 15.61 -35.03
N PHE A 173 11.66 16.85 -34.55
CA PHE A 173 11.37 18.04 -35.37
C PHE A 173 12.57 19.02 -35.44
N GLU A 174 13.77 18.64 -35.00
CA GLU A 174 15.04 19.34 -35.28
C GLU A 174 15.91 18.52 -36.23
#